data_AF-A0A7M1S128-F1
#
_entry.id   AF-A0A7M1S128-F1
#
_cell.length_a   1.000
_cell.length_b   1.000
_cell.length_c   1.000
_cell.angle_alpha   90.00
_cell.angle_beta   90.00
_cell.angle_gamma   90.00
#
_symmetry.space_group_name_H-M   'P 1'
#
loop_
_entity.id
_entity.type
_entity.pdbx_description
1 polymer ?
#
loop_
_entity_poly.entity_id
_entity_poly.type
_entity_poly.pdbx_seq_one_letter_code
_entity_poly.pdbx_strand_id
1 'polypeptide(L)'
;MIQKISLFILTAALLAGCSPSMTSLTASKRYEKPTPEKEEKFQEVMIKVAQSTQENPIYHRMALNSPEEKEWFKDLMYRLWDRQITRKEFIAEGTAKYPDHIYEFSYIANAYQRF
;
A
#
# COMPACT_ATOMS: atom_id res chain seq x y z
N MET A 1 64.11 -16.35 38.99
CA MET A 1 63.57 -17.61 38.42
C MET A 1 62.56 -17.20 37.35
N ILE A 2 62.73 -17.73 36.14
CA ILE A 2 62.13 -17.31 34.87
C ILE A 2 60.68 -17.85 34.74
N GLN A 3 59.92 -17.29 33.77
CA GLN A 3 58.71 -17.85 33.11
C GLN A 3 57.38 -17.55 33.83
N LYS A 4 56.31 -17.05 33.20
CA LYS A 4 55.80 -17.30 31.84
C LYS A 4 55.04 -16.08 31.29
N ILE A 5 55.19 -15.84 29.99
CA ILE A 5 54.37 -14.95 29.17
C ILE A 5 53.03 -15.65 28.92
N SER A 6 51.91 -14.96 29.09
CA SER A 6 50.64 -15.35 28.49
C SER A 6 49.97 -14.12 27.91
N LEU A 7 50.09 -14.04 26.59
CA LEU A 7 49.41 -13.16 25.68
C LEU A 7 47.92 -13.57 25.66
N PHE A 8 47.01 -12.66 26.02
CA PHE A 8 45.58 -12.81 25.71
C PHE A 8 45.15 -11.57 24.94
N ILE A 9 45.11 -11.71 23.62
CA ILE A 9 44.45 -10.77 22.71
C ILE A 9 42.97 -11.11 22.78
N LEU A 10 42.16 -10.24 23.37
CA LEU A 10 40.71 -10.33 23.27
C LEU A 10 40.19 -9.20 22.39
N THR A 11 39.96 -9.54 21.12
CA THR A 11 39.20 -8.75 20.15
C THR A 11 37.77 -8.57 20.63
N ALA A 12 37.39 -7.36 21.04
CA ALA A 12 36.00 -6.98 21.19
C ALA A 12 35.47 -6.47 19.84
N ALA A 13 34.59 -7.27 19.23
CA ALA A 13 33.90 -6.95 18.01
C ALA A 13 32.99 -5.71 18.19
N LEU A 14 33.09 -4.79 17.25
CA LEU A 14 32.21 -3.64 17.09
C LEU A 14 30.79 -4.14 16.79
N LEU A 15 29.89 -4.07 17.76
CA LEU A 15 28.45 -4.14 17.47
C LEU A 15 28.03 -2.78 16.91
N ALA A 16 28.21 -2.62 15.60
CA ALA A 16 27.46 -1.65 14.81
C ALA A 16 25.98 -2.07 14.82
N GLY A 17 25.27 -1.66 15.86
CA GLY A 17 23.81 -1.72 15.92
C GLY A 17 23.22 -0.70 14.95
N CYS A 18 23.19 -1.03 13.66
CA CYS A 18 22.27 -0.37 12.74
C CYS A 18 20.87 -0.87 13.10
N SER A 19 20.17 -0.14 13.97
CA SER A 19 18.72 -0.25 14.08
C SER A 19 18.14 -0.13 12.67
N PRO A 20 17.35 -1.10 12.16
CA PRO A 20 16.58 -0.86 10.97
C PRO A 20 15.59 0.26 11.32
N SER A 21 15.86 1.45 10.81
CA SER A 21 14.91 2.55 10.81
C SER A 21 13.59 1.99 10.30
N MET A 22 12.58 1.90 11.17
CA MET A 22 11.21 1.75 10.71
C MET A 22 10.96 2.93 9.79
N THR A 23 10.93 2.67 8.48
CA THR A 23 10.52 3.64 7.48
C THR A 23 9.10 4.06 7.85
N SER A 24 9.01 5.22 8.49
CA SER A 24 7.75 5.90 8.73
C SER A 24 7.07 6.06 7.38
N LEU A 25 5.94 5.38 7.18
CA LEU A 25 5.03 5.56 6.05
C LEU A 25 4.36 6.93 6.19
N THR A 26 5.13 8.01 6.09
CA THR A 26 4.61 9.38 6.14
C THR A 26 5.22 10.18 5.01
N ALA A 27 4.84 9.81 3.80
CA ALA A 27 4.71 10.79 2.73
C ALA A 27 3.26 10.72 2.24
N SER A 28 2.32 11.15 3.10
CA SER A 28 0.97 11.48 2.63
C SER A 28 1.13 12.65 1.65
N LYS A 29 1.26 12.33 0.36
CA LYS A 29 1.00 13.32 -0.67
C LYS A 29 -0.42 13.84 -0.41
N ARG A 30 -0.53 15.15 -0.25
CA ARG A 30 -1.81 15.84 -0.07
C ARG A 30 -2.75 15.40 -1.20
N TYR A 31 -3.93 14.90 -0.85
CA TYR A 31 -4.96 14.56 -1.82
C TYR A 31 -5.25 15.77 -2.72
N GLU A 32 -5.16 15.56 -4.02
CA GLU A 32 -5.61 16.50 -5.03
C GLU A 32 -6.95 16.01 -5.56
N LYS A 33 -7.98 16.86 -5.45
CA LYS A 33 -9.33 16.53 -5.90
C LYS A 33 -9.39 16.51 -7.44
N PRO A 34 -10.18 15.62 -8.07
CA PRO A 34 -10.35 15.61 -9.51
C PRO A 34 -10.88 16.94 -10.06
N THR A 35 -10.32 17.35 -11.19
CA THR A 35 -10.98 18.29 -12.10
C THR A 35 -12.19 17.61 -12.75
N PRO A 36 -13.18 18.36 -13.26
CA PRO A 36 -14.34 17.76 -13.93
C PRO A 36 -13.97 16.80 -15.06
N GLU A 37 -12.96 17.14 -15.86
CA GLU A 37 -12.48 16.27 -16.96
C GLU A 37 -11.82 14.98 -16.44
N LYS A 38 -11.03 15.07 -15.36
CA LYS A 38 -10.43 13.89 -14.74
C LYS A 38 -11.49 13.01 -14.08
N GLU A 39 -12.50 13.61 -13.47
CA GLU A 39 -13.61 12.87 -12.84
C GLU A 39 -14.34 12.01 -13.87
N GLU A 40 -14.67 12.55 -15.04
CA GLU A 40 -15.35 11.80 -16.11
C GLU A 40 -14.53 10.57 -16.55
N LYS A 41 -13.24 10.78 -16.87
CA LYS A 41 -12.33 9.69 -17.24
C LYS A 41 -12.16 8.66 -16.13
N PHE A 42 -12.10 9.11 -14.88
CA PHE A 42 -12.01 8.24 -13.72
C PHE A 42 -13.27 7.38 -13.54
N GLN A 43 -14.47 7.94 -13.76
CA GLN A 43 -15.72 7.18 -13.71
C GLN A 43 -15.76 6.06 -14.75
N GLU A 44 -15.31 6.32 -15.98
CA GLU A 44 -15.21 5.27 -17.01
C GLU A 44 -14.28 4.13 -16.60
N VAL A 45 -13.12 4.44 -16.02
CA VAL A 45 -12.18 3.42 -15.52
C VAL A 45 -12.77 2.66 -14.34
N MET A 46 -13.43 3.34 -13.40
CA MET A 46 -14.11 2.68 -12.27
C MET A 46 -15.17 1.69 -12.73
N ILE A 47 -15.95 2.01 -13.77
CA ILE A 47 -16.95 1.10 -14.34
C ILE A 47 -16.27 -0.17 -14.88
N LYS A 48 -15.19 -0.03 -15.63
CA LYS A 48 -14.44 -1.17 -16.18
C LYS A 48 -13.81 -2.03 -15.08
N VAL A 49 -13.26 -1.39 -14.04
CA VAL A 49 -12.75 -2.10 -12.86
C VAL A 49 -13.89 -2.86 -12.18
N ALA A 50 -15.04 -2.23 -11.94
CA ALA A 50 -16.19 -2.88 -11.33
C ALA A 50 -16.66 -4.10 -12.15
N GLN A 51 -16.77 -3.97 -13.47
CA GLN A 51 -17.08 -5.09 -14.36
C GLN A 51 -16.06 -6.24 -14.22
N SER A 52 -14.76 -5.92 -14.25
CA SER A 52 -13.71 -6.94 -14.09
C SER A 52 -13.79 -7.69 -12.75
N THR A 53 -14.19 -7.01 -11.68
CA THR A 53 -14.39 -7.65 -10.37
C THR A 53 -15.61 -8.56 -10.34
N GLN A 54 -16.68 -8.23 -11.07
CA GLN A 54 -17.90 -9.06 -11.18
C GLN A 54 -17.65 -10.34 -11.99
N GLU A 55 -16.79 -10.25 -13.01
CA GLU A 55 -16.40 -11.39 -13.85
C GLU A 55 -15.38 -12.31 -13.17
N ASN A 56 -14.80 -11.90 -12.04
CA ASN A 56 -13.80 -12.67 -11.33
C ASN A 56 -14.45 -13.59 -10.26
N PRO A 57 -14.44 -14.93 -10.45
CA PRO A 57 -15.15 -15.86 -9.58
C PRO A 57 -14.53 -15.99 -8.18
N ILE A 58 -13.28 -15.55 -7.99
CA ILE A 58 -12.60 -15.59 -6.68
C ILE A 58 -12.55 -14.22 -6.01
N TYR A 59 -13.14 -13.18 -6.61
CA TYR A 59 -13.23 -11.86 -6.02
C TYR A 59 -14.36 -11.78 -5.01
N HIS A 60 -14.05 -11.46 -3.76
CA HIS A 60 -15.05 -11.27 -2.71
C HIS A 60 -15.38 -9.79 -2.58
N ARG A 61 -16.63 -9.42 -2.85
CA ARG A 61 -17.05 -8.03 -2.74
C ARG A 61 -16.80 -7.48 -1.34
N MET A 62 -16.05 -6.38 -1.25
CA MET A 62 -15.90 -5.61 -0.02
C MET A 62 -17.23 -4.94 0.36
N ALA A 63 -17.62 -5.07 1.62
CA ALA A 63 -18.85 -4.50 2.15
C ALA A 63 -18.68 -3.00 2.48
N LEU A 64 -18.75 -2.15 1.45
CA LEU A 64 -18.79 -0.69 1.58
C LEU A 64 -20.24 -0.25 1.87
N ASN A 65 -20.68 -0.36 3.12
CA ASN A 65 -22.09 -0.27 3.49
C ASN A 65 -22.54 1.18 3.68
N SER A 66 -21.67 2.03 4.21
CA SER A 66 -21.94 3.43 4.48
C SER A 66 -21.56 4.35 3.30
N PRO A 67 -22.21 5.53 3.17
CA PRO A 67 -21.77 6.56 2.23
C PRO A 67 -20.30 6.95 2.41
N GLU A 68 -19.84 7.05 3.66
CA GLU A 68 -18.48 7.45 4.02
C GLU A 68 -17.46 6.40 3.58
N GLU A 69 -17.77 5.10 3.68
CA GLU A 69 -16.91 4.04 3.17
C GLU A 69 -16.82 4.05 1.65
N LYS A 70 -17.94 4.33 0.97
CA LYS A 70 -17.96 4.43 -0.50
C LYS A 70 -17.15 5.63 -0.98
N GLU A 71 -17.30 6.77 -0.32
CA GLU A 71 -16.54 7.98 -0.64
C GLU A 71 -15.05 7.78 -0.37
N TRP A 72 -14.69 7.23 0.79
CA TRP A 72 -13.32 6.86 1.12
C TRP A 72 -12.69 5.95 0.07
N PHE A 73 -13.40 4.89 -0.35
CA PHE A 73 -12.89 3.95 -1.33
C PHE A 73 -12.74 4.61 -2.71
N LYS A 74 -13.69 5.47 -3.10
CA LYS A 74 -13.62 6.25 -4.34
C LYS A 74 -12.40 7.18 -4.34
N ASP A 75 -12.14 7.89 -3.24
CA ASP A 75 -10.96 8.76 -3.12
C ASP A 75 -9.66 7.96 -3.16
N LEU A 76 -9.61 6.80 -2.49
CA LEU A 76 -8.46 5.92 -2.51
C LEU A 76 -8.17 5.40 -3.94
N MET A 77 -9.22 5.00 -4.67
CA MET A 77 -9.13 4.60 -6.07
C MET A 77 -8.69 5.75 -6.98
N TYR A 78 -9.21 6.97 -6.76
CA TYR A 78 -8.81 8.13 -7.53
C TYR A 78 -7.33 8.44 -7.33
N ARG A 79 -6.86 8.46 -6.09
CA ARG A 79 -5.44 8.67 -5.75
C ARG A 79 -4.54 7.64 -6.43
N LEU A 80 -4.97 6.39 -6.54
CA LEU A 80 -4.24 5.35 -7.25
C LEU A 80 -4.22 5.62 -8.76
N TRP A 81 -5.38 5.89 -9.36
CA TRP A 81 -5.52 6.14 -10.79
C TRP A 81 -4.73 7.37 -11.25
N ASP A 82 -4.81 8.46 -10.49
CA ASP A 82 -4.11 9.73 -10.75
C ASP A 82 -2.63 9.68 -10.30
N ARG A 83 -2.14 8.52 -9.84
CA ARG A 83 -0.75 8.28 -9.40
C ARG A 83 -0.29 9.16 -8.24
N GLN A 84 -1.23 9.63 -7.43
CA GLN A 84 -0.97 10.32 -6.16
C GLN A 84 -0.45 9.35 -5.10
N ILE A 85 -0.85 8.07 -5.18
CA ILE A 85 -0.29 6.98 -4.40
C ILE A 85 0.19 5.83 -5.29
N THR A 86 1.11 5.05 -4.75
CA THR A 86 1.57 3.80 -5.33
C THR A 86 0.57 2.67 -5.08
N ARG A 87 0.70 1.58 -5.84
CA ARG A 87 -0.05 0.33 -5.57
C ARG A 87 0.17 -0.20 -4.15
N LYS A 88 1.39 -0.07 -3.63
CA LYS A 88 1.73 -0.55 -2.28
C LYS A 88 1.00 0.25 -1.22
N GLU A 89 0.94 1.57 -1.38
CA GLU A 89 0.19 2.47 -0.48
C GLU A 89 -1.31 2.22 -0.59
N PHE A 90 -1.84 2.04 -1.80
CA PHE A 90 -3.25 1.67 -1.99
C PHE A 90 -3.61 0.37 -1.25
N ILE A 91 -2.80 -0.67 -1.41
CA ILE A 91 -3.02 -1.96 -0.72
C ILE A 91 -2.89 -1.76 0.79
N ALA A 92 -1.86 -1.07 1.26
CA ALA A 92 -1.62 -0.87 2.68
C ALA A 92 -2.74 -0.05 3.36
N GLU A 93 -3.18 1.06 2.76
CA GLU A 93 -4.29 1.87 3.28
C GLU A 93 -5.62 1.10 3.21
N GLY A 94 -5.84 0.34 2.14
CA GLY A 94 -7.01 -0.50 1.98
C GLY A 94 -7.11 -1.59 3.04
N THR A 95 -6.03 -2.35 3.23
CA THR A 95 -5.98 -3.48 4.17
C THR A 95 -5.85 -3.04 5.62
N ALA A 96 -5.39 -1.82 5.89
CA ALA A 96 -5.47 -1.24 7.23
C ALA A 96 -6.93 -1.07 7.68
N LYS A 97 -7.86 -0.78 6.76
CA LYS A 97 -9.30 -0.64 7.06
C LYS A 97 -10.06 -1.96 6.89
N TYR A 98 -9.64 -2.81 5.96
CA TYR A 98 -10.29 -4.07 5.59
C TYR A 98 -9.23 -5.19 5.53
N PRO A 99 -8.79 -5.72 6.70
CA PRO A 99 -7.61 -6.60 6.79
C PRO A 99 -7.77 -7.94 6.07
N ASP A 100 -9.00 -8.45 5.96
CA ASP A 100 -9.28 -9.74 5.32
C ASP A 100 -9.41 -9.64 3.77
N HIS A 101 -9.19 -8.45 3.20
CA HIS A 101 -9.41 -8.16 1.78
C HIS A 101 -8.12 -7.88 0.97
N ILE A 102 -6.98 -8.44 1.41
CA ILE A 102 -5.68 -8.25 0.75
C ILE A 102 -5.73 -8.64 -0.73
N TYR A 103 -6.40 -9.74 -1.05
CA TYR A 103 -6.55 -10.22 -2.42
C TYR A 103 -7.33 -9.21 -3.27
N GLU A 104 -8.46 -8.70 -2.78
CA GLU A 104 -9.30 -7.73 -3.47
C GLU A 104 -8.54 -6.44 -3.77
N PHE A 105 -7.87 -5.85 -2.77
CA PHE A 105 -7.05 -4.64 -2.99
C PHE A 105 -5.88 -4.90 -3.94
N SER A 106 -5.29 -6.10 -3.91
CA SER A 106 -4.24 -6.49 -4.85
C SER A 106 -4.80 -6.64 -6.27
N TYR A 107 -5.99 -7.22 -6.43
CA TYR A 107 -6.65 -7.39 -7.73
C TYR A 107 -6.99 -6.03 -8.35
N ILE A 108 -7.86 -5.27 -7.69
CA ILE A 108 -7.69 -3.84 -7.40
C ILE A 108 -6.62 -3.08 -8.17
N ALA A 109 -5.49 -2.98 -7.49
CA ALA A 109 -4.29 -2.27 -7.89
C ALA A 109 -3.65 -2.77 -9.19
N ASN A 110 -4.02 -3.93 -9.70
CA ASN A 110 -3.51 -4.47 -10.97
C ASN A 110 -4.52 -4.32 -12.12
N ALA A 111 -5.83 -4.43 -11.83
CA ALA A 111 -6.89 -4.38 -12.83
C ALA A 111 -6.99 -3.02 -13.51
N TYR A 112 -6.88 -1.92 -12.74
CA TYR A 112 -7.02 -0.56 -13.29
C TYR A 112 -5.97 -0.22 -14.36
N GLN A 113 -4.82 -0.91 -14.38
CA GLN A 113 -3.76 -0.66 -15.36
C GLN A 113 -4.12 -1.11 -16.78
N ARG A 114 -5.21 -1.88 -16.92
CA ARG A 114 -5.69 -2.40 -18.20
C ARG A 114 -6.64 -1.42 -18.91
N PHE A 115 -6.99 -0.31 -18.27
CA PHE A 115 -8.02 0.62 -18.67
C PHE A 115 -7.53 2.07 -18.61
#